data_AF-A0A3D0YH40-F1
#
_entry.id   AF-A0A3D0YH40-F1
#
_cell.length_a   1.000
_cell.length_b   1.000
_cell.length_c   1.000
_cell.angle_alpha   90.00
_cell.angle_beta   90.00
_cell.angle_gamma   90.00
#
_symmetry.space_group_name_H-M   'P 1'
#
loop_
_entity.id
_entity.type
_entity.pdbx_description
1 polymer ?
#
loop_
_entity_poly.entity_id
_entity_poly.type
_entity_poly.pdbx_seq_one_letter_code
_entity_poly.pdbx_strand_id
1 'polypeptide(L)'
;MLKTAAWQLKHPKHAQNDWTNAAFYAGMFAAWEATRSQTIYNAMLSMGEDSTQWRPYRRWYHADDIAICQTYIDLYRIERQQKMIQPTLDTLAILLNNPYPYKGIQVIKWWWCDALFMGPPVLAKMANVTDDDKYAKANDTYFKECYNLLYNKEEKLFARDLNYVIKGDGNDRWEANGKRIFWSRGNGWVMGGLARILQELPADYPERPFYETLFKEMAERILSLQQEDGLWRASLLDPESYPGGEVSGSGFFCYAFAWGINNGLLDSKLFKPAVDKCWIALNSCVNEEGRVGWVQPIGADPRKNFSEDSWEVYGTGAFLLAGSEMLKLK
;
A
#
# COMPACT_ATOMS: atom_id res chain seq x y z
N MET A 1 12.82 -13.41 -0.33
CA MET A 1 11.57 -13.40 0.45
C MET A 1 11.71 -14.03 1.84
N LEU A 2 11.93 -15.35 1.98
CA LEU A 2 11.99 -15.98 3.32
C LEU A 2 13.07 -15.37 4.22
N LYS A 3 14.24 -15.09 3.66
CA LYS A 3 15.35 -14.43 4.36
C LYS A 3 14.98 -13.02 4.83
N THR A 4 14.27 -12.24 4.00
CA THR A 4 13.87 -10.86 4.32
C THR A 4 12.77 -10.83 5.38
N ALA A 5 11.80 -11.74 5.29
CA ALA A 5 10.79 -11.95 6.32
C ALA A 5 11.43 -12.33 7.67
N ALA A 6 12.35 -13.30 7.67
CA ALA A 6 13.04 -13.74 8.88
C ALA A 6 13.91 -12.63 9.49
N TRP A 7 14.58 -11.82 8.67
CA TRP A 7 15.36 -10.68 9.15
C TRP A 7 14.45 -9.66 9.82
N GLN A 8 13.34 -9.28 9.20
CA GLN A 8 12.44 -8.26 9.75
C GLN A 8 11.76 -8.71 11.05
N LEU A 9 11.37 -9.98 11.16
CA LEU A 9 10.81 -10.54 12.40
C LEU A 9 11.78 -10.46 13.58
N LYS A 10 13.10 -10.53 13.33
CA LYS A 10 14.14 -10.35 14.36
C LYS A 10 14.44 -8.88 14.68
N HIS A 11 13.96 -7.95 13.86
CA HIS A 11 14.16 -6.51 14.01
C HIS A 11 12.81 -5.78 14.03
N PRO A 12 11.95 -6.05 15.03
CA PRO A 12 10.64 -5.41 15.11
C PRO A 12 10.79 -3.90 15.29
N LYS A 13 9.86 -3.15 14.71
CA LYS A 13 9.76 -1.70 14.88
C LYS A 13 8.29 -1.29 14.92
N HIS A 14 8.00 -0.25 15.70
CA HIS A 14 6.66 0.30 15.92
C HIS A 14 5.67 -0.70 16.55
N ALA A 15 4.40 -0.30 16.72
CA ALA A 15 3.39 -1.15 17.31
C ALA A 15 2.89 -2.20 16.31
N GLN A 16 2.69 -3.45 16.74
CA GLN A 16 2.35 -4.57 15.84
C GLN A 16 1.04 -4.37 15.06
N ASN A 17 0.11 -3.56 15.59
CA ASN A 17 -1.17 -3.24 14.96
C ASN A 17 -1.23 -1.84 14.33
N ASP A 18 -0.13 -1.08 14.27
CA ASP A 18 -0.11 0.17 13.50
C ASP A 18 0.08 -0.08 11.99
N TRP A 19 -0.10 0.98 11.19
CA TRP A 19 -0.04 0.90 9.73
C TRP A 19 1.30 0.41 9.17
N THR A 20 2.41 0.64 9.89
CA THR A 20 3.73 0.24 9.42
C THR A 20 3.82 -1.28 9.41
N ASN A 21 3.40 -1.92 10.51
CA ASN A 21 3.34 -3.37 10.61
C ASN A 21 2.17 -3.93 9.80
N ALA A 22 1.08 -3.20 9.64
CA ALA A 22 -0.01 -3.64 8.75
C ALA A 22 0.47 -3.86 7.31
N ALA A 23 1.26 -2.93 6.75
CA ALA A 23 1.84 -3.08 5.42
C ALA A 23 2.88 -4.22 5.38
N PHE A 24 3.67 -4.38 6.44
CA PHE A 24 4.57 -5.53 6.58
C PHE A 24 3.81 -6.86 6.54
N TYR A 25 2.77 -6.99 7.36
CA TYR A 25 1.99 -8.23 7.48
C TYR A 25 1.13 -8.52 6.24
N ALA A 26 0.67 -7.50 5.51
CA ALA A 26 0.07 -7.70 4.19
C ALA A 26 1.06 -8.38 3.21
N GLY A 27 2.34 -7.99 3.26
CA GLY A 27 3.41 -8.65 2.52
C GLY A 27 3.75 -10.04 3.04
N MET A 28 3.76 -10.24 4.37
CA MET A 28 3.95 -11.56 4.98
C MET A 28 2.86 -12.54 4.57
N PHE A 29 1.60 -12.12 4.56
CA PHE A 29 0.50 -12.97 4.12
C PHE A 29 0.67 -13.40 2.66
N ALA A 30 0.93 -12.45 1.76
CA ALA A 30 1.16 -12.76 0.35
C ALA A 30 2.39 -13.66 0.15
N ALA A 31 3.46 -13.47 0.94
CA ALA A 31 4.63 -14.34 0.93
C ALA A 31 4.32 -15.75 1.42
N TRP A 32 3.49 -15.89 2.46
CA TRP A 32 3.01 -17.20 2.91
C TRP A 32 2.15 -17.88 1.85
N GLU A 33 1.24 -17.17 1.18
CA GLU A 33 0.44 -17.76 0.11
C GLU A 33 1.30 -18.31 -1.02
N ALA A 34 2.35 -17.58 -1.40
CA ALA A 34 3.25 -17.96 -2.47
C ALA A 34 4.24 -19.08 -2.09
N THR A 35 4.65 -19.18 -0.81
CA THR A 35 5.74 -20.08 -0.38
C THR A 35 5.30 -21.21 0.54
N ARG A 36 4.11 -21.10 1.15
CA ARG A 36 3.58 -21.98 2.21
C ARG A 36 4.52 -22.13 3.41
N SER A 37 5.35 -21.12 3.69
CA SER A 37 6.28 -21.13 4.83
C SER A 37 5.55 -21.13 6.17
N GLN A 38 5.68 -22.23 6.92
CA GLN A 38 5.08 -22.36 8.26
C GLN A 38 5.63 -21.31 9.24
N THR A 39 6.89 -20.90 9.09
CA THR A 39 7.49 -19.85 9.93
C THR A 39 6.78 -18.51 9.76
N ILE A 40 6.45 -18.13 8.52
CA ILE A 40 5.70 -16.89 8.25
C ILE A 40 4.28 -17.01 8.80
N TYR A 41 3.62 -18.16 8.56
CA TYR A 41 2.26 -18.39 9.07
C TYR A 41 2.17 -18.27 10.60
N ASN A 42 3.05 -18.99 11.30
CA ASN A 42 3.10 -18.98 12.77
C ASN A 42 3.40 -17.58 13.30
N ALA A 43 4.28 -16.82 12.65
CA ALA A 43 4.57 -15.44 13.06
C ALA A 43 3.32 -14.55 12.96
N MET A 44 2.51 -14.69 11.90
CA MET A 44 1.26 -13.94 11.77
C MET A 44 0.21 -14.36 12.80
N LEU A 45 0.10 -15.66 13.13
CA LEU A 45 -0.76 -16.14 14.20
C LEU A 45 -0.32 -15.59 15.57
N SER A 46 0.97 -15.65 15.91
CA SER A 46 1.49 -15.09 17.17
C SER A 46 1.31 -13.58 17.25
N MET A 47 1.39 -12.86 16.13
CA MET A 47 1.04 -11.44 16.11
C MET A 47 -0.43 -11.21 16.51
N GLY A 48 -1.35 -12.01 15.97
CA GLY A 48 -2.77 -11.95 16.32
C GLY A 48 -3.06 -12.35 17.77
N GLU A 49 -2.60 -13.52 18.20
CA GLU A 49 -2.90 -14.09 19.52
C GLU A 49 -2.12 -13.42 20.66
N ASP A 50 -0.80 -13.32 20.51
CA ASP A 50 0.10 -13.00 21.63
C ASP A 50 0.35 -11.49 21.74
N SER A 51 0.30 -10.76 20.62
CA SER A 51 0.70 -9.34 20.58
C SER A 51 -0.48 -8.37 20.54
N THR A 52 -1.42 -8.58 19.63
CA THR A 52 -2.47 -7.61 19.32
C THR A 52 -3.85 -8.00 19.84
N GLN A 53 -4.01 -9.28 20.22
CA GLN A 53 -5.30 -9.89 20.56
C GLN A 53 -6.36 -9.62 19.49
N TRP A 54 -5.93 -9.64 18.22
CA TRP A 54 -6.77 -9.39 17.04
C TRP A 54 -7.41 -8.01 16.98
N ARG A 55 -6.89 -7.05 17.76
CA ARG A 55 -7.44 -5.70 17.82
C ARG A 55 -6.81 -4.79 16.78
N PRO A 56 -7.63 -3.98 16.07
CA PRO A 56 -7.12 -2.78 15.41
C PRO A 56 -6.39 -1.88 16.40
N TYR A 57 -5.70 -0.85 15.90
CA TYR A 57 -5.09 0.16 16.77
C TYR A 57 -6.15 1.11 17.37
N ARG A 58 -5.73 2.22 17.97
CA ARG A 58 -6.54 2.94 18.98
C ARG A 58 -7.64 3.84 18.40
N ARG A 59 -7.43 4.43 17.22
CA ARG A 59 -8.28 5.48 16.65
C ARG A 59 -9.26 4.86 15.65
N TRP A 60 -10.48 4.62 16.09
CA TRP A 60 -11.55 4.02 15.28
C TRP A 60 -11.83 4.75 13.95
N TYR A 61 -11.50 6.04 13.84
CA TYR A 61 -11.74 6.87 12.65
C TYR A 61 -10.57 6.91 11.67
N HIS A 62 -9.38 6.43 12.05
CA HIS A 62 -8.15 6.66 11.29
C HIS A 62 -7.81 5.43 10.45
N ALA A 63 -7.64 5.60 9.12
CA ALA A 63 -7.39 4.49 8.20
C ALA A 63 -6.17 3.64 8.59
N ASP A 64 -5.08 4.28 9.04
CA ASP A 64 -3.89 3.60 9.57
C ASP A 64 -4.19 2.56 10.65
N ASP A 65 -5.16 2.84 11.53
CA ASP A 65 -5.40 2.04 12.72
C ASP A 65 -6.25 0.81 12.43
N ILE A 66 -6.90 0.75 11.26
CA ILE A 66 -7.60 -0.44 10.78
C ILE A 66 -6.79 -1.24 9.76
N ALA A 67 -5.63 -0.75 9.32
CA ALA A 67 -4.85 -1.37 8.25
C ALA A 67 -4.45 -2.82 8.55
N ILE A 68 -4.09 -3.11 9.82
CA ILE A 68 -3.67 -4.46 10.23
C ILE A 68 -4.78 -5.50 10.04
N CYS A 69 -6.04 -5.05 10.07
CA CYS A 69 -7.21 -5.90 9.93
C CYS A 69 -7.26 -6.61 8.59
N GLN A 70 -6.56 -6.12 7.56
CA GLN A 70 -6.40 -6.88 6.32
C GLN A 70 -5.85 -8.29 6.61
N THR A 71 -4.78 -8.37 7.41
CA THR A 71 -4.15 -9.64 7.78
C THR A 71 -5.03 -10.47 8.70
N TYR A 72 -5.76 -9.83 9.63
CA TYR A 72 -6.70 -10.56 10.50
C TYR A 72 -7.82 -11.21 9.72
N ILE A 73 -8.41 -10.50 8.75
CA ILE A 73 -9.46 -11.03 7.88
C ILE A 73 -8.91 -12.15 7.00
N ASP A 74 -7.70 -11.98 6.47
CA ASP A 74 -7.01 -12.99 5.66
C ASP A 74 -6.75 -14.28 6.46
N LEU A 75 -6.30 -14.19 7.71
CA LEU A 75 -6.15 -15.35 8.60
C LEU A 75 -7.50 -15.95 9.01
N TYR A 76 -8.51 -15.13 9.28
CA TYR A 76 -9.86 -15.61 9.59
C TYR A 76 -10.45 -16.46 8.46
N ARG A 77 -10.20 -16.15 7.19
CA ARG A 77 -10.66 -16.96 6.05
C ARG A 77 -10.14 -18.40 6.09
N ILE A 78 -9.00 -18.62 6.77
CA ILE A 78 -8.36 -19.93 6.93
C ILE A 78 -8.82 -20.58 8.24
N GLU A 79 -8.66 -19.87 9.35
CA GLU A 79 -8.86 -20.39 10.71
C GLU A 79 -10.33 -20.43 11.15
N ARG A 80 -11.16 -19.55 10.58
CA ARG A 80 -12.61 -19.43 10.83
C ARG A 80 -12.96 -19.18 12.30
N GLN A 81 -12.06 -18.57 13.07
CA GLN A 81 -12.29 -18.22 14.48
C GLN A 81 -12.82 -16.80 14.61
N GLN A 82 -14.07 -16.64 15.07
CA GLN A 82 -14.75 -15.34 15.17
C GLN A 82 -13.95 -14.26 15.92
N LYS A 83 -13.18 -14.65 16.95
CA LYS A 83 -12.33 -13.73 17.74
C LYS A 83 -11.35 -12.92 16.87
N MET A 84 -10.96 -13.44 15.71
CA MET A 84 -9.99 -12.80 14.81
C MET A 84 -10.57 -11.56 14.12
N ILE A 85 -11.89 -11.50 13.92
CA ILE A 85 -12.54 -10.39 13.20
C ILE A 85 -13.52 -9.60 14.05
N GLN A 86 -13.98 -10.12 15.19
CA GLN A 86 -14.93 -9.40 16.04
C GLN A 86 -14.47 -7.97 16.40
N PRO A 87 -13.21 -7.73 16.84
CA PRO A 87 -12.75 -6.37 17.11
C PRO A 87 -12.73 -5.46 15.87
N THR A 88 -12.53 -6.05 14.69
CA THR A 88 -12.60 -5.33 13.41
C THR A 88 -14.05 -4.92 13.11
N LEU A 89 -15.01 -5.84 13.24
CA LEU A 89 -16.43 -5.56 13.06
C LEU A 89 -16.91 -4.44 13.98
N ASP A 90 -16.55 -4.52 15.27
CA ASP A 90 -16.93 -3.52 16.28
C ASP A 90 -16.37 -2.13 15.92
N THR A 91 -15.10 -2.07 15.49
CA THR A 91 -14.44 -0.82 15.10
C THR A 91 -15.04 -0.23 13.82
N LEU A 92 -15.34 -1.06 12.81
CA LEU A 92 -15.98 -0.60 11.58
C LEU A 92 -17.41 -0.12 11.82
N ALA A 93 -18.15 -0.74 12.75
CA ALA A 93 -19.47 -0.26 13.14
C ALA A 93 -19.40 1.18 13.70
N ILE A 94 -18.37 1.50 14.49
CA ILE A 94 -18.15 2.87 14.97
C ILE A 94 -17.74 3.78 13.80
N LEU A 95 -16.78 3.35 12.96
CA LEU A 95 -16.28 4.12 11.82
C LEU A 95 -17.38 4.56 10.86
N LEU A 96 -18.32 3.65 10.54
CA LEU A 96 -19.39 3.90 9.58
C LEU A 96 -20.53 4.74 10.16
N ASN A 97 -20.83 4.59 11.45
CA ASN A 97 -21.96 5.27 12.08
C ASN A 97 -21.62 6.64 12.69
N ASN A 98 -20.35 7.04 12.72
CA ASN A 98 -19.93 8.29 13.34
C ASN A 98 -19.28 9.26 12.34
N PRO A 99 -19.52 10.58 12.51
CA PRO A 99 -18.85 11.60 11.72
C PRO A 99 -17.35 11.59 11.99
N TYR A 100 -16.54 11.92 10.98
CA TYR A 100 -15.10 12.04 11.14
C TYR A 100 -14.75 13.32 11.92
N PRO A 101 -13.76 13.29 12.83
CA PRO A 101 -13.34 14.46 13.60
C PRO A 101 -12.48 15.41 12.74
N TYR A 102 -13.13 16.15 11.83
CA TYR A 102 -12.48 17.04 10.87
C TYR A 102 -11.65 18.15 11.54
N LYS A 103 -10.46 18.42 11.00
CA LYS A 103 -9.57 19.51 11.46
C LYS A 103 -8.60 19.93 10.36
N GLY A 104 -8.53 21.23 10.08
CA GLY A 104 -7.59 21.78 9.09
C GLY A 104 -7.85 21.20 7.69
N ILE A 105 -6.82 20.56 7.11
CA ILE A 105 -6.93 19.92 5.79
C ILE A 105 -7.71 18.58 5.78
N GLN A 106 -8.08 18.06 6.94
CA GLN A 106 -8.83 16.82 7.06
C GLN A 106 -10.31 17.11 6.81
N VAL A 107 -10.72 17.14 5.54
CA VAL A 107 -12.08 17.51 5.09
C VAL A 107 -12.93 16.31 4.67
N ILE A 108 -12.32 15.12 4.59
CA ILE A 108 -12.93 13.81 4.28
C ILE A 108 -12.26 12.74 5.17
N LYS A 109 -12.82 11.53 5.25
CA LYS A 109 -12.24 10.44 6.08
C LYS A 109 -10.84 10.04 5.61
N TRP A 110 -10.67 9.85 4.30
CA TRP A 110 -9.40 9.52 3.66
C TRP A 110 -8.80 10.76 3.00
N TRP A 111 -8.41 11.74 3.83
CA TRP A 111 -7.91 13.04 3.37
C TRP A 111 -6.46 13.01 2.86
N TRP A 112 -5.79 11.85 2.90
CA TRP A 112 -4.43 11.65 2.39
C TRP A 112 -4.36 10.36 1.57
N CYS A 113 -3.54 10.34 0.52
CA CYS A 113 -3.54 9.25 -0.47
C CYS A 113 -3.11 7.90 0.12
N ASP A 114 -2.26 7.90 1.15
CA ASP A 114 -1.73 6.68 1.75
C ASP A 114 -2.86 5.87 2.40
N ALA A 115 -3.93 6.53 2.86
CA ALA A 115 -5.13 5.90 3.39
C ALA A 115 -5.75 4.89 2.41
N LEU A 116 -5.49 5.05 1.10
CA LEU A 116 -6.05 4.18 0.06
C LEU A 116 -5.42 2.78 0.02
N PHE A 117 -4.27 2.56 0.69
CA PHE A 117 -3.79 1.21 1.00
C PHE A 117 -4.38 0.69 2.31
N MET A 118 -4.59 1.58 3.28
CA MET A 118 -4.88 1.21 4.66
C MET A 118 -6.34 0.79 4.85
N GLY A 119 -7.28 1.66 4.45
CA GLY A 119 -8.71 1.51 4.70
C GLY A 119 -9.46 0.71 3.65
N PRO A 120 -9.40 1.06 2.35
CA PRO A 120 -10.21 0.43 1.31
C PRO A 120 -10.11 -1.10 1.27
N PRO A 121 -8.91 -1.72 1.33
CA PRO A 121 -8.83 -3.18 1.27
C PRO A 121 -9.46 -3.86 2.48
N VAL A 122 -9.51 -3.21 3.65
CA VAL A 122 -10.21 -3.73 4.84
C VAL A 122 -11.71 -3.79 4.58
N LEU A 123 -12.28 -2.70 4.03
CA LEU A 123 -13.71 -2.63 3.73
C LEU A 123 -14.09 -3.61 2.61
N ALA A 124 -13.30 -3.70 1.54
CA ALA A 124 -13.53 -4.67 0.46
C ALA A 124 -13.45 -6.13 0.97
N LYS A 125 -12.43 -6.46 1.78
CA LYS A 125 -12.31 -7.79 2.41
C LYS A 125 -13.49 -8.10 3.32
N MET A 126 -13.96 -7.11 4.08
CA MET A 126 -15.09 -7.28 4.99
C MET A 126 -16.39 -7.51 4.23
N ALA A 127 -16.65 -6.75 3.16
CA ALA A 127 -17.81 -6.96 2.30
C ALA A 127 -17.94 -8.43 1.85
N ASN A 128 -16.83 -9.04 1.41
CA ASN A 128 -16.78 -10.44 1.01
C ASN A 128 -16.96 -11.43 2.16
N VAL A 129 -16.41 -11.13 3.34
CA VAL A 129 -16.47 -12.06 4.47
C VAL A 129 -17.84 -12.07 5.14
N THR A 130 -18.53 -10.93 5.17
CA THR A 130 -19.84 -10.80 5.82
C THR A 130 -21.01 -10.89 4.85
N ASP A 131 -20.76 -10.82 3.54
CA ASP A 131 -21.80 -10.66 2.51
C ASP A 131 -22.70 -9.44 2.79
N ASP A 132 -22.09 -8.33 3.23
CA ASP A 132 -22.80 -7.09 3.61
C ASP A 132 -22.32 -5.92 2.75
N ASP A 133 -23.21 -5.47 1.86
CA ASP A 133 -22.92 -4.46 0.85
C ASP A 133 -22.55 -3.08 1.42
N LYS A 134 -22.86 -2.82 2.70
CA LYS A 134 -22.55 -1.53 3.34
C LYS A 134 -21.05 -1.25 3.33
N TYR A 135 -20.22 -2.29 3.43
CA TYR A 135 -18.76 -2.13 3.43
C TYR A 135 -18.25 -1.77 2.04
N ALA A 136 -18.78 -2.39 0.98
CA ALA A 136 -18.43 -2.05 -0.40
C ALA A 136 -18.90 -0.64 -0.78
N LYS A 137 -20.13 -0.26 -0.39
CA LYS A 137 -20.66 1.10 -0.60
C LYS A 137 -19.86 2.18 0.16
N ALA A 138 -19.47 1.89 1.40
CA ALA A 138 -18.61 2.78 2.18
C ALA A 138 -17.22 2.91 1.55
N ASN A 139 -16.66 1.80 1.07
CA ASN A 139 -15.42 1.79 0.32
C ASN A 139 -15.49 2.72 -0.89
N ASP A 140 -16.52 2.58 -1.73
CA ASP A 140 -16.69 3.42 -2.91
C ASP A 140 -16.83 4.90 -2.58
N THR A 141 -17.61 5.20 -1.53
CA THR A 141 -17.83 6.58 -1.09
C THR A 141 -16.52 7.22 -0.66
N TYR A 142 -15.82 6.62 0.29
CA TYR A 142 -14.59 7.21 0.85
C TYR A 142 -13.45 7.21 -0.16
N PHE A 143 -13.38 6.22 -1.06
CA PHE A 143 -12.34 6.17 -2.10
C PHE A 143 -12.54 7.31 -3.09
N LYS A 144 -13.78 7.50 -3.57
CA LYS A 144 -14.11 8.54 -4.54
C LYS A 144 -13.98 9.94 -3.95
N GLU A 145 -14.28 10.13 -2.67
CA GLU A 145 -13.98 11.38 -1.95
C GLU A 145 -12.48 11.72 -2.02
N CYS A 146 -11.62 10.75 -1.71
CA CYS A 146 -10.16 10.92 -1.78
C CYS A 146 -9.67 11.17 -3.20
N TYR A 147 -10.16 10.39 -4.16
CA TYR A 147 -9.88 10.56 -5.60
C TYR A 147 -10.23 11.97 -6.08
N ASN A 148 -11.44 12.44 -5.79
CA ASN A 148 -11.90 13.77 -6.19
C ASN A 148 -11.06 14.89 -5.57
N LEU A 149 -10.53 14.66 -4.36
CA LEU A 149 -9.73 15.64 -3.64
C LEU A 149 -8.27 15.69 -4.10
N LEU A 150 -7.67 14.54 -4.43
CA LEU A 150 -6.21 14.39 -4.52
C LEU A 150 -5.69 13.88 -5.87
N TYR A 151 -6.51 13.25 -6.69
CA TYR A 151 -6.05 12.74 -7.98
C TYR A 151 -5.90 13.87 -8.99
N ASN A 152 -4.68 14.05 -9.50
CA ASN A 152 -4.40 14.98 -10.59
C ASN A 152 -4.61 14.27 -11.92
N LYS A 153 -5.66 14.66 -12.66
CA LYS A 153 -6.03 14.06 -13.95
C LYS A 153 -5.04 14.33 -15.08
N GLU A 154 -4.29 15.42 -15.02
CA GLU A 154 -3.27 15.75 -16.02
C GLU A 154 -2.04 14.85 -15.85
N GLU A 155 -1.60 14.71 -14.60
CA GLU A 155 -0.39 13.98 -14.24
C GLU A 155 -0.65 12.51 -14.03
N LYS A 156 -1.92 12.08 -13.87
CA LYS A 156 -2.35 10.72 -13.53
C LYS A 156 -1.69 10.20 -12.23
N LEU A 157 -1.56 11.08 -11.24
CA LEU A 157 -0.91 10.81 -9.95
C LEU A 157 -1.70 11.45 -8.80
N PHE A 158 -1.55 10.89 -7.60
CA PHE A 158 -2.15 11.42 -6.38
C PHE A 158 -1.20 12.38 -5.67
N ALA A 159 -1.67 13.61 -5.41
CA ALA A 159 -1.09 14.45 -4.38
C ALA A 159 -1.24 13.77 -3.02
N ARG A 160 -0.26 13.93 -2.12
CA ARG A 160 -0.29 13.21 -0.84
C ARG A 160 -1.47 13.65 0.03
N ASP A 161 -1.71 14.95 0.09
CA ASP A 161 -2.84 15.60 0.77
C ASP A 161 -3.03 17.02 0.21
N LEU A 162 -3.97 17.79 0.76
CA LEU A 162 -4.26 19.16 0.31
C LEU A 162 -3.10 20.15 0.40
N ASN A 163 -2.00 19.86 1.10
CA ASN A 163 -0.81 20.73 1.08
C ASN A 163 0.01 20.59 -0.21
N TYR A 164 -0.24 19.55 -1.00
CA TYR A 164 0.47 19.24 -2.25
C TYR A 164 -0.43 19.40 -3.49
N VAL A 165 -1.65 19.88 -3.30
CA VAL A 165 -2.55 20.29 -4.38
C VAL A 165 -2.27 21.75 -4.72
N ILE A 166 -2.07 22.05 -6.00
CA ILE A 166 -1.87 23.42 -6.50
C ILE A 166 -3.21 24.15 -6.53
N LYS A 167 -3.31 25.27 -5.79
CA LYS A 167 -4.54 26.06 -5.57
C LYS A 167 -4.47 27.45 -6.16
N GLY A 168 -3.27 27.97 -6.46
CA GLY A 168 -3.06 29.35 -6.90
C GLY A 168 -3.21 30.38 -5.78
N ASP A 169 -3.06 29.97 -4.51
CA ASP A 169 -3.29 30.82 -3.33
C ASP A 169 -2.01 31.45 -2.74
N GLY A 170 -0.87 31.26 -3.41
CA GLY A 170 0.44 31.76 -2.97
C GLY A 170 1.19 30.88 -1.96
N ASN A 171 0.58 29.79 -1.48
CA ASN A 171 1.21 28.81 -0.58
C ASN A 171 1.51 27.46 -1.25
N ASP A 172 1.37 27.42 -2.58
CA ASP A 172 1.62 26.21 -3.38
C ASP A 172 3.07 25.74 -3.25
N ARG A 173 3.23 24.42 -3.17
CA ARG A 173 4.55 23.78 -3.05
C ARG A 173 4.93 23.15 -4.38
N TRP A 174 6.19 23.33 -4.74
CA TRP A 174 6.76 22.84 -5.98
C TRP A 174 8.08 22.13 -5.69
N GLU A 175 8.43 21.18 -6.55
CA GLU A 175 9.77 20.61 -6.59
C GLU A 175 10.80 21.68 -7.01
N ALA A 176 12.08 21.40 -6.78
CA ALA A 176 13.15 22.34 -7.12
C ALA A 176 13.19 22.67 -8.62
N ASN A 177 12.80 21.71 -9.47
CA ASN A 177 12.69 21.87 -10.91
C ASN A 177 11.38 22.55 -11.39
N GLY A 178 10.55 23.05 -10.46
CA GLY A 178 9.30 23.74 -10.76
C GLY A 178 8.11 22.83 -11.10
N LYS A 179 8.25 21.51 -10.99
CA LYS A 179 7.13 20.57 -11.18
C LYS A 179 6.34 20.36 -9.89
N ARG A 180 5.14 19.78 -10.04
CA ARG A 180 4.28 19.40 -8.92
C ARG A 180 4.93 18.28 -8.10
N ILE A 181 4.69 18.27 -6.79
CA ILE A 181 5.24 17.26 -5.87
C ILE A 181 4.34 16.01 -5.90
N PHE A 182 4.86 14.92 -6.43
CA PHE A 182 4.24 13.59 -6.32
C PHE A 182 5.21 12.62 -5.68
N TRP A 183 4.83 12.12 -4.52
CA TRP A 183 5.65 11.22 -3.73
C TRP A 183 5.51 9.78 -4.23
N SER A 184 6.64 9.11 -4.45
CA SER A 184 6.69 7.74 -4.96
C SER A 184 5.97 6.77 -4.03
N ARG A 185 6.34 6.68 -2.75
CA ARG A 185 5.63 5.80 -1.80
C ARG A 185 4.16 6.16 -1.64
N GLY A 186 3.79 7.44 -1.70
CA GLY A 186 2.38 7.87 -1.67
C GLY A 186 1.56 7.25 -2.79
N ASN A 187 2.06 7.34 -4.02
CA ASN A 187 1.42 6.71 -5.19
C ASN A 187 1.55 5.18 -5.16
N GLY A 188 2.62 4.65 -4.57
CA GLY A 188 2.80 3.23 -4.29
C GLY A 188 1.69 2.67 -3.40
N TRP A 189 1.32 3.39 -2.33
CA TRP A 189 0.18 3.03 -1.49
C TRP A 189 -1.12 2.93 -2.28
N VAL A 190 -1.41 3.93 -3.12
CA VAL A 190 -2.63 3.93 -3.94
C VAL A 190 -2.65 2.74 -4.91
N MET A 191 -1.55 2.50 -5.65
CA MET A 191 -1.48 1.39 -6.60
C MET A 191 -1.55 0.01 -5.93
N GLY A 192 -0.84 -0.17 -4.82
CA GLY A 192 -0.92 -1.39 -4.02
C GLY A 192 -2.32 -1.59 -3.43
N GLY A 193 -2.98 -0.53 -2.99
CA GLY A 193 -4.35 -0.55 -2.49
C GLY A 193 -5.34 -0.95 -3.58
N LEU A 194 -5.25 -0.35 -4.77
CA LEU A 194 -6.06 -0.69 -5.93
C LEU A 194 -5.94 -2.17 -6.32
N ALA A 195 -4.72 -2.69 -6.41
CA ALA A 195 -4.50 -4.11 -6.69
C ALA A 195 -5.21 -5.01 -5.66
N ARG A 196 -5.17 -4.63 -4.37
CA ARG A 196 -5.81 -5.38 -3.28
C ARG A 196 -7.33 -5.25 -3.27
N ILE A 197 -7.89 -4.09 -3.62
CA ILE A 197 -9.34 -3.91 -3.80
C ILE A 197 -9.83 -4.79 -4.95
N LEU A 198 -9.17 -4.75 -6.10
CA LEU A 198 -9.58 -5.48 -7.31
C LEU A 198 -9.51 -7.02 -7.18
N GLN A 199 -8.71 -7.52 -6.23
CA GLN A 199 -8.71 -8.94 -5.83
C GLN A 199 -9.96 -9.36 -5.06
N GLU A 200 -10.62 -8.39 -4.41
CA GLU A 200 -11.79 -8.65 -3.57
C GLU A 200 -13.09 -8.36 -4.31
N LEU A 201 -13.14 -7.34 -5.16
CA LEU A 201 -14.39 -7.01 -5.86
C LEU A 201 -14.84 -8.17 -6.78
N PRO A 202 -16.15 -8.49 -6.83
CA PRO A 202 -16.71 -9.34 -7.88
C PRO A 202 -16.42 -8.81 -9.28
N ALA A 203 -16.36 -9.70 -10.28
CA ALA A 203 -16.07 -9.32 -11.66
C ALA A 203 -17.16 -8.40 -12.26
N ASP A 204 -18.40 -8.57 -11.82
CA ASP A 204 -19.59 -7.81 -12.23
C ASP A 204 -19.96 -6.69 -11.25
N TYR A 205 -19.09 -6.37 -10.29
CA TYR A 205 -19.34 -5.28 -9.35
C TYR A 205 -19.48 -3.94 -10.10
N PRO A 206 -20.58 -3.17 -9.91
CA PRO A 206 -20.88 -2.00 -10.74
C PRO A 206 -19.78 -0.94 -10.80
N GLU A 207 -19.03 -0.77 -9.71
CA GLU A 207 -17.96 0.23 -9.62
C GLU A 207 -16.57 -0.32 -9.95
N ARG A 208 -16.44 -1.61 -10.28
CA ARG A 208 -15.16 -2.21 -10.71
C ARG A 208 -14.50 -1.44 -11.88
N PRO A 209 -15.23 -0.98 -12.91
CA PRO A 209 -14.62 -0.24 -14.02
C PRO A 209 -13.92 1.06 -13.59
N PHE A 210 -14.39 1.73 -12.53
CA PHE A 210 -13.73 2.92 -11.99
C PHE A 210 -12.33 2.57 -11.46
N TYR A 211 -12.21 1.52 -10.64
CA TYR A 211 -10.94 1.08 -10.08
C TYR A 211 -9.98 0.55 -11.14
N GLU A 212 -10.48 -0.21 -12.12
CA GLU A 212 -9.65 -0.71 -13.23
C GLU A 212 -9.11 0.41 -14.11
N THR A 213 -9.94 1.42 -14.41
CA THR A 213 -9.53 2.59 -15.19
C THR A 213 -8.45 3.38 -14.47
N LEU A 214 -8.69 3.71 -13.19
CA LEU A 214 -7.71 4.43 -12.38
C LEU A 214 -6.39 3.66 -12.26
N PHE A 215 -6.45 2.36 -12.03
CA PHE A 215 -5.27 1.50 -11.96
C PHE A 215 -4.44 1.56 -13.25
N LYS A 216 -5.09 1.44 -14.42
CA LYS A 216 -4.41 1.52 -15.73
C LYS A 216 -3.80 2.89 -15.98
N GLU A 217 -4.53 3.97 -15.70
CA GLU A 217 -4.03 5.34 -15.87
C GLU A 217 -2.78 5.61 -15.04
N MET A 218 -2.82 5.25 -13.75
CA MET A 218 -1.67 5.38 -12.87
C MET A 218 -0.53 4.47 -13.32
N ALA A 219 -0.82 3.24 -13.74
CA ALA A 219 0.21 2.29 -14.16
C ALA A 219 1.01 2.80 -15.37
N GLU A 220 0.33 3.29 -16.40
CA GLU A 220 0.97 3.90 -17.58
C GLU A 220 1.86 5.08 -17.19
N ARG A 221 1.36 5.94 -16.28
CA ARG A 221 2.14 7.08 -15.82
C ARG A 221 3.37 6.66 -15.05
N ILE A 222 3.22 5.79 -14.06
CA ILE A 222 4.34 5.32 -13.24
C ILE A 222 5.38 4.62 -14.12
N LEU A 223 4.96 3.83 -15.12
CA LEU A 223 5.86 3.21 -16.09
C LEU A 223 6.73 4.25 -16.80
N SER A 224 6.15 5.37 -17.24
CA SER A 224 6.88 6.47 -17.90
C SER A 224 7.90 7.19 -17.01
N LEU A 225 7.85 6.97 -15.69
CA LEU A 225 8.68 7.64 -14.69
C LEU A 225 9.75 6.71 -14.09
N GLN A 226 9.85 5.46 -14.56
CA GLN A 226 10.88 4.54 -14.10
C GLN A 226 12.28 5.04 -14.50
N GLN A 227 13.24 4.96 -13.58
CA GLN A 227 14.61 5.39 -13.86
C GLN A 227 15.41 4.29 -14.58
N GLU A 228 16.59 4.67 -15.08
CA GLU A 228 17.49 3.77 -15.79
C GLU A 228 18.00 2.59 -14.97
N ASP A 229 17.98 2.68 -13.63
CA ASP A 229 18.34 1.56 -12.75
C ASP A 229 17.15 0.66 -12.38
N GLY A 230 15.93 0.99 -12.83
CA GLY A 230 14.72 0.21 -12.55
C GLY A 230 13.96 0.62 -11.30
N LEU A 231 14.50 1.52 -10.48
CA LEU A 231 13.83 2.06 -9.30
C LEU A 231 13.18 3.40 -9.60
N TRP A 232 12.22 3.78 -8.78
CA TRP A 232 11.70 5.15 -8.73
C TRP A 232 12.39 5.91 -7.61
N ARG A 233 12.55 7.22 -7.79
CA ARG A 233 13.07 8.12 -6.75
C ARG A 233 11.96 8.55 -5.82
N ALA A 234 12.32 9.11 -4.67
CA ALA A 234 11.34 9.60 -3.70
C ALA A 234 10.36 10.61 -4.34
N SER A 235 10.86 11.51 -5.20
CA SER A 235 10.03 12.34 -6.08
C SER A 235 9.84 11.67 -7.43
N LEU A 236 8.59 11.61 -7.89
CA LEU A 236 8.23 11.06 -9.20
C LEU A 236 8.53 12.03 -10.35
N LEU A 237 8.50 13.34 -10.10
CA LEU A 237 8.67 14.36 -11.15
C LEU A 237 10.01 15.11 -11.05
N ASP A 238 10.73 15.02 -9.93
CA ASP A 238 12.08 15.58 -9.75
C ASP A 238 13.10 14.53 -9.27
N PRO A 239 13.35 13.46 -10.05
CA PRO A 239 14.27 12.41 -9.64
C PRO A 239 15.71 12.89 -9.41
N GLU A 240 16.14 13.95 -10.08
CA GLU A 240 17.50 14.51 -9.96
C GLU A 240 17.77 15.13 -8.58
N SER A 241 16.76 15.77 -7.97
CA SER A 241 16.86 16.34 -6.62
C SER A 241 16.90 15.30 -5.49
N TYR A 242 16.49 14.06 -5.80
CA TYR A 242 16.36 12.95 -4.87
C TYR A 242 17.13 11.72 -5.36
N PRO A 243 18.47 11.79 -5.42
CA PRO A 243 19.29 10.68 -5.90
C PRO A 243 19.18 9.47 -4.96
N GLY A 244 19.26 8.27 -5.53
CA GLY A 244 19.06 7.00 -4.84
C GLY A 244 17.66 6.42 -5.09
N GLY A 245 17.60 5.14 -5.47
CA GLY A 245 16.32 4.46 -5.65
C GLY A 245 15.61 4.29 -4.31
N GLU A 246 14.34 4.68 -4.25
CA GLU A 246 13.52 4.53 -3.04
C GLU A 246 12.79 3.18 -3.11
N VAL A 247 13.17 2.25 -2.24
CA VAL A 247 12.79 0.83 -2.38
C VAL A 247 11.33 0.58 -2.03
N SER A 248 10.72 1.32 -1.10
CA SER A 248 9.35 1.00 -0.69
C SER A 248 8.32 1.38 -1.76
N GLY A 249 8.39 2.59 -2.33
CA GLY A 249 7.56 2.98 -3.46
C GLY A 249 7.78 2.10 -4.69
N SER A 250 9.05 1.83 -5.02
CA SER A 250 9.41 0.91 -6.11
C SER A 250 8.86 -0.50 -5.89
N GLY A 251 8.89 -1.01 -4.66
CA GLY A 251 8.32 -2.30 -4.28
C GLY A 251 6.81 -2.37 -4.51
N PHE A 252 6.07 -1.31 -4.15
CA PHE A 252 4.63 -1.25 -4.43
C PHE A 252 4.31 -1.17 -5.92
N PHE A 253 5.10 -0.43 -6.71
CA PHE A 253 4.93 -0.39 -8.16
C PHE A 253 5.23 -1.73 -8.81
N CYS A 254 6.32 -2.39 -8.41
CA CYS A 254 6.65 -3.74 -8.87
C CYS A 254 5.52 -4.73 -8.55
N TYR A 255 5.00 -4.70 -7.32
CA TYR A 255 3.85 -5.50 -6.91
C TYR A 255 2.62 -5.23 -7.78
N ALA A 256 2.22 -3.97 -7.92
CA ALA A 256 1.03 -3.60 -8.66
C ALA A 256 1.16 -3.97 -10.14
N PHE A 257 2.29 -3.68 -10.78
CA PHE A 257 2.51 -4.03 -12.19
C PHE A 257 2.50 -5.54 -12.42
N ALA A 258 3.23 -6.31 -11.59
CA ALA A 258 3.24 -7.77 -11.68
C ALA A 258 1.83 -8.35 -11.48
N TRP A 259 1.10 -7.87 -10.47
CA TRP A 259 -0.29 -8.25 -10.23
C TRP A 259 -1.19 -7.92 -11.44
N GLY A 260 -1.05 -6.72 -12.01
CA GLY A 260 -1.82 -6.27 -13.16
C GLY A 260 -1.57 -7.12 -14.41
N ILE A 261 -0.33 -7.55 -14.64
CA ILE A 261 0.02 -8.50 -15.71
C ILE A 261 -0.64 -9.86 -15.42
N ASN A 262 -0.48 -10.39 -14.21
CA ASN A 262 -0.98 -11.72 -13.82
C ASN A 262 -2.50 -11.87 -13.96
N ASN A 263 -3.22 -10.75 -13.81
CA ASN A 263 -4.68 -10.67 -13.88
C ASN A 263 -5.19 -10.11 -15.22
N GLY A 264 -4.32 -9.97 -16.22
CA GLY A 264 -4.70 -9.53 -17.58
C GLY A 264 -5.17 -8.09 -17.67
N LEU A 265 -4.88 -7.26 -16.66
CA LEU A 265 -5.28 -5.86 -16.60
C LEU A 265 -4.24 -4.93 -17.26
N LEU A 266 -2.98 -5.36 -17.31
CA LEU A 266 -1.88 -4.65 -17.97
C LEU A 266 -1.27 -5.51 -19.08
N ASP A 267 -0.86 -4.87 -20.19
CA ASP A 267 -0.17 -5.56 -21.28
C ASP A 267 1.22 -6.03 -20.83
N SER A 268 1.42 -7.34 -20.79
CA SER A 268 2.69 -7.97 -20.42
C SER A 268 3.87 -7.46 -21.27
N LYS A 269 3.67 -7.24 -22.58
CA LYS A 269 4.77 -6.79 -23.46
C LYS A 269 5.27 -5.40 -23.07
N LEU A 270 4.38 -4.54 -22.59
CA LEU A 270 4.69 -3.18 -22.20
C LEU A 270 5.27 -3.12 -20.78
N PHE A 271 4.68 -3.85 -19.83
CA PHE A 271 5.01 -3.71 -18.41
C PHE A 271 6.06 -4.70 -17.90
N LYS A 272 6.18 -5.90 -18.48
CA LYS A 272 7.10 -6.93 -17.98
C LYS A 272 8.57 -6.47 -17.95
N PRO A 273 9.11 -5.76 -18.97
CA PRO A 273 10.49 -5.28 -18.91
C PRO A 273 10.75 -4.36 -17.71
N ALA A 274 9.80 -3.48 -17.38
CA ALA A 274 9.89 -2.60 -16.23
C ALA A 274 9.81 -3.35 -14.90
N VAL A 275 8.92 -4.35 -14.81
CA VAL A 275 8.78 -5.24 -13.66
C VAL A 275 10.07 -6.04 -13.40
N ASP A 276 10.61 -6.70 -14.43
CA ASP A 276 11.83 -7.49 -14.32
C ASP A 276 13.00 -6.63 -13.86
N LYS A 277 13.14 -5.44 -14.46
CA LYS A 277 14.19 -4.48 -14.10
C LYS A 277 14.06 -3.98 -12.66
N CYS A 278 12.84 -3.64 -12.24
CA CYS A 278 12.58 -3.24 -10.86
C CYS A 278 12.89 -4.37 -9.88
N TRP A 279 12.47 -5.60 -10.19
CA TRP A 279 12.72 -6.77 -9.34
C TRP A 279 14.21 -7.04 -9.16
N ILE A 280 15.00 -6.95 -10.23
CA ILE A 280 16.47 -7.08 -10.15
C ILE A 280 17.04 -6.00 -9.21
N ALA A 281 16.63 -4.74 -9.40
CA ALA A 281 17.11 -3.63 -8.59
C ALA A 281 16.70 -3.78 -7.11
N LEU A 282 15.46 -4.17 -6.82
CA LEU A 282 14.99 -4.45 -5.46
C LEU A 282 15.83 -5.53 -4.77
N ASN A 283 16.19 -6.61 -5.49
CA ASN A 283 17.04 -7.65 -4.92
C ASN A 283 18.46 -7.17 -4.65
N SER A 284 19.00 -6.23 -5.45
CA SER A 284 20.30 -5.62 -5.18
C SER A 284 20.33 -4.75 -3.91
N CYS A 285 19.16 -4.30 -3.45
CA CYS A 285 19.01 -3.55 -2.19
C CYS A 285 18.82 -4.45 -0.96
N VAL A 286 18.87 -5.77 -1.11
CA VAL A 286 18.80 -6.72 0.01
C VAL A 286 20.20 -7.14 0.40
N ASN A 287 20.60 -6.87 1.65
CA ASN A 287 21.92 -7.24 2.13
C ASN A 287 22.07 -8.75 2.40
N GLU A 288 23.28 -9.19 2.75
CA GLU A 288 23.58 -10.58 3.06
C GLU A 288 22.84 -11.15 4.28
N GLU A 289 22.23 -10.33 5.13
CA GLU A 289 21.43 -10.79 6.26
C GLU A 289 19.93 -10.90 5.92
N GLY A 290 19.51 -10.28 4.81
CA GLY A 290 18.10 -10.17 4.41
C GLY A 290 17.45 -8.83 4.73
N ARG A 291 18.19 -7.84 5.21
CA ARG A 291 17.66 -6.49 5.39
C ARG A 291 17.35 -5.86 4.03
N VAL A 292 16.15 -5.31 3.89
CA VAL A 292 15.75 -4.49 2.74
C VAL A 292 16.19 -3.04 3.02
N GLY A 293 17.20 -2.59 2.30
CA GLY A 293 17.79 -1.25 2.41
C GLY A 293 17.12 -0.19 1.53
N TRP A 294 17.66 1.03 1.51
CA TRP A 294 17.18 2.15 0.69
C TRP A 294 15.70 2.50 0.88
N VAL A 295 15.18 2.27 2.09
CA VAL A 295 13.80 2.62 2.45
C VAL A 295 13.78 3.99 3.09
N GLN A 296 13.08 4.94 2.47
CA GLN A 296 12.89 6.27 3.07
C GLN A 296 12.11 6.12 4.39
N PRO A 297 12.56 6.72 5.51
CA PRO A 297 11.84 6.72 6.79
C PRO A 297 10.41 7.28 6.71
N ILE A 298 9.62 7.10 7.79
CA ILE A 298 8.25 7.62 7.87
C ILE A 298 8.22 9.12 7.53
N GLY A 299 7.30 9.51 6.66
CA GLY A 299 7.17 10.87 6.15
C GLY A 299 5.90 11.05 5.31
N ALA A 300 5.74 12.24 4.75
CA ALA A 300 4.56 12.63 3.97
C ALA A 300 4.93 13.24 2.61
N ASP A 301 6.22 13.21 2.25
CA ASP A 301 6.78 13.90 1.09
C ASP A 301 8.14 13.29 0.69
N PRO A 302 8.64 13.57 -0.54
CA PRO A 302 9.97 13.15 -0.96
C PRO A 302 11.06 13.66 -0.03
N ARG A 303 11.93 12.76 0.43
CA ARG A 303 13.11 13.10 1.24
C ARG A 303 14.34 12.39 0.67
N LYS A 304 15.53 12.84 1.06
CA LYS A 304 16.83 12.27 0.67
C LYS A 304 17.70 11.85 1.86
N ASN A 305 17.11 11.78 3.06
CA ASN A 305 17.79 11.46 4.31
C ASN A 305 17.78 9.95 4.60
N PHE A 306 18.13 9.14 3.60
CA PHE A 306 18.18 7.69 3.71
C PHE A 306 19.30 7.13 2.82
N SER A 307 19.73 5.91 3.12
CA SER A 307 20.86 5.22 2.49
C SER A 307 20.58 3.73 2.32
N GLU A 308 21.55 2.98 1.81
CA GLU A 308 21.52 1.52 1.73
C GLU A 308 21.24 0.81 3.07
N ASP A 309 21.57 1.46 4.19
CA ASP A 309 21.32 0.92 5.53
C ASP A 309 19.94 1.27 6.09
N SER A 310 19.23 2.21 5.46
CA SER A 310 17.92 2.66 5.94
C SER A 310 16.84 1.63 5.63
N TRP A 311 16.10 1.21 6.65
CA TRP A 311 15.07 0.19 6.56
C TRP A 311 13.84 0.58 7.38
N GLU A 312 12.68 0.10 6.95
CA GLU A 312 11.42 0.16 7.69
C GLU A 312 10.60 -1.10 7.41
N VAL A 313 9.77 -1.50 8.37
CA VAL A 313 8.96 -2.73 8.30
C VAL A 313 8.08 -2.77 7.03
N TYR A 314 7.51 -1.63 6.63
CA TYR A 314 6.71 -1.51 5.42
C TYR A 314 7.51 -1.65 4.12
N GLY A 315 8.81 -1.34 4.13
CA GLY A 315 9.69 -1.58 2.99
C GLY A 315 9.88 -3.07 2.75
N THR A 316 10.09 -3.85 3.82
CA THR A 316 10.07 -5.31 3.75
C THR A 316 8.70 -5.83 3.28
N GLY A 317 7.60 -5.24 3.77
CA GLY A 317 6.24 -5.54 3.30
C GLY A 317 6.07 -5.38 1.79
N ALA A 318 6.48 -4.22 1.25
CA ALA A 318 6.44 -3.93 -0.18
C ALA A 318 7.29 -4.91 -1.00
N PHE A 319 8.50 -5.23 -0.53
CA PHE A 319 9.37 -6.22 -1.17
C PHE A 319 8.73 -7.62 -1.21
N LEU A 320 8.08 -8.04 -0.12
CA LEU A 320 7.39 -9.33 -0.04
C LEU A 320 6.14 -9.38 -0.93
N LEU A 321 5.39 -8.27 -1.03
CA LEU A 321 4.29 -8.13 -1.99
C LEU A 321 4.81 -8.27 -3.43
N ALA A 322 5.87 -7.56 -3.79
CA ALA A 322 6.48 -7.67 -5.12
C ALA A 322 6.92 -9.12 -5.41
N GLY A 323 7.68 -9.72 -4.50
CA GLY A 323 8.17 -11.09 -4.67
C GLY A 323 7.06 -12.13 -4.82
N SER A 324 5.93 -11.97 -4.13
CA SER A 324 4.82 -12.93 -4.21
C SER A 324 4.15 -12.95 -5.58
N GLU A 325 4.07 -11.80 -6.26
CA GLU A 325 3.55 -11.71 -7.63
C GLU A 325 4.60 -12.08 -8.68
N MET A 326 5.88 -11.80 -8.42
CA MET A 326 6.98 -12.27 -9.28
C MET A 326 7.04 -13.79 -9.40
N LEU A 327 6.72 -14.52 -8.33
CA LEU A 327 6.64 -15.99 -8.36
C LEU A 327 5.51 -16.53 -9.24
N LYS A 328 4.49 -15.70 -9.53
CA LYS A 328 3.33 -16.04 -10.36
C LYS A 328 3.45 -15.49 -11.79
N LEU A 329 4.47 -14.66 -12.05
CA LEU A 329 4.58 -13.87 -13.26
C LEU A 329 4.62 -14.76 -14.50
N LYS A 330 3.63 -14.59 -15.38
CA LYS A 330 3.42 -15.38 -16.59
C LYS A 330 4.26 -14.91 -17.78
#